data_AF-A0A9P5QBM7-F1
#
_entry.id   AF-A0A9P5QBM7-F1
#
_cell.length_a   1.000
_cell.length_b   1.000
_cell.length_c   1.000
_cell.angle_alpha   90.00
_cell.angle_beta   90.00
_cell.angle_gamma   90.00
#
_symmetry.space_group_name_H-M   'P 1'
#
loop_
_entity.id
_entity.type
_entity.pdbx_description
1 polymer ?
#
loop_
_entity_poly.entity_id
_entity_poly.type
_entity_poly.pdbx_seq_one_letter_code
_entity_poly.pdbx_strand_id
1 'polypeptide(L)'
;MVSERKKLLAILDRRQKLEDDYNATHNEAFKAEMDFFNPTLMHYFRITTLQAFQNLYPKTSDMKAAAEKQRYFAPRKTPQQRTGEIYEDLRRAGTDVDYLEFVRVSKSVFLSIVSSVLSQHQVFKNHSNNGQETVEKQLAITLWRLGHHGKDAGIGEA
;
A
#
# COMPACT_ATOMS: atom_id res chain seq x y z
N MET A 1 4.04 -3.37 -11.31
CA MET A 1 3.46 -2.03 -11.08
C MET A 1 4.05 -0.92 -11.97
N VAL A 2 5.37 -0.85 -12.21
CA VAL A 2 5.97 0.19 -13.09
C VAL A 2 5.43 0.15 -14.54
N SER A 3 5.04 -1.02 -15.04
CA SER A 3 4.47 -1.19 -16.39
C SER A 3 3.11 -0.49 -16.57
N GLU A 4 2.17 -0.65 -15.63
CA GLU A 4 0.83 -0.07 -15.72
C GLU A 4 0.82 1.46 -15.62
N ARG A 5 1.72 2.03 -14.80
CA ARG A 5 1.90 3.49 -14.73
C ARG A 5 2.33 4.06 -16.09
N LYS A 6 3.32 3.44 -16.74
CA LYS A 6 3.81 3.89 -18.05
C LYS A 6 2.72 3.82 -19.10
N LYS A 7 1.87 2.78 -19.07
CA LYS A 7 0.73 2.64 -19.98
C LYS A 7 -0.30 3.75 -19.78
N LEU A 8 -0.73 4.00 -18.54
CA LEU A 8 -1.71 5.07 -18.26
C LEU A 8 -1.19 6.44 -18.70
N LEU A 9 0.07 6.78 -18.37
CA LEU A 9 0.65 8.06 -18.77
C LEU A 9 0.76 8.19 -20.29
N ALA A 10 1.18 7.12 -20.99
CA ALA A 10 1.24 7.14 -22.45
C ALA A 10 -0.15 7.34 -23.10
N ILE A 11 -1.19 6.74 -22.53
CA ILE A 11 -2.58 6.94 -22.99
C ILE A 11 -3.01 8.39 -22.74
N LEU A 12 -2.74 8.94 -21.56
CA LEU A 12 -3.11 10.32 -21.21
C LEU A 12 -2.34 11.36 -22.05
N ASP A 13 -1.06 11.12 -22.35
CA ASP A 13 -0.28 12.01 -23.20
C ASP A 13 -0.76 11.97 -24.65
N ARG A 14 -1.07 10.78 -25.18
CA ARG A 14 -1.66 10.64 -26.51
C ARG A 14 -3.03 11.30 -26.59
N ARG A 15 -3.89 11.09 -25.59
CA ARG A 15 -5.22 11.71 -25.53
C ARG A 15 -5.12 13.24 -25.43
N GLN A 16 -4.17 13.77 -24.64
CA GLN A 16 -3.96 15.22 -24.54
C GLN A 16 -3.62 15.84 -25.90
N LYS A 17 -2.72 15.19 -26.65
CA LYS A 17 -2.38 15.66 -28.00
C LYS A 17 -3.61 15.69 -28.92
N LEU A 18 -4.44 14.64 -28.88
CA LEU A 18 -5.68 14.59 -29.66
C LEU A 18 -6.71 15.65 -29.22
N GLU A 19 -6.76 15.96 -27.93
CA GLU A 19 -7.62 17.03 -27.40
C GLU A 19 -7.15 18.40 -27.90
N ASP A 20 -5.83 18.64 -27.90
CA ASP A 20 -5.24 19.88 -28.43
C ASP A 20 -5.48 20.00 -29.95
N ASP A 21 -5.26 18.92 -30.70
CA ASP A 21 -5.50 18.85 -32.15
C ASP A 21 -7.00 19.03 -32.49
N TYR A 22 -7.90 18.45 -31.69
CA TYR A 22 -9.34 18.66 -31.81
C TYR A 22 -9.72 20.12 -31.55
N ASN A 23 -9.22 20.73 -30.47
CA ASN A 23 -9.52 22.13 -30.15
C ASN A 23 -9.01 23.10 -31.24
N ALA A 24 -7.91 22.76 -31.91
CA ALA A 24 -7.38 23.55 -33.02
C ALA A 24 -8.17 23.39 -34.33
N THR A 25 -8.62 22.17 -34.64
CA THR A 25 -9.16 21.83 -35.97
C THR A 25 -10.66 21.56 -36.01
N HIS A 26 -11.27 21.30 -34.85
CA HIS A 26 -12.65 20.81 -34.69
C HIS A 26 -12.94 19.56 -35.53
N ASN A 27 -11.91 18.74 -35.80
CA ASN A 27 -12.06 17.53 -36.59
C ASN A 27 -12.61 16.39 -35.72
N GLU A 28 -13.84 15.97 -36.02
CA GLU A 28 -14.55 14.89 -35.32
C GLU A 28 -13.79 13.55 -35.32
N ALA A 29 -12.85 13.32 -36.25
CA ALA A 29 -11.99 12.14 -36.22
C ALA A 29 -11.10 12.09 -34.97
N PHE A 30 -10.58 13.23 -34.51
CA PHE A 30 -9.79 13.29 -33.28
C PHE A 30 -10.65 13.03 -32.05
N LYS A 31 -11.91 13.47 -32.08
CA LYS A 31 -12.89 13.17 -31.01
C LYS A 31 -13.23 11.70 -30.94
N ALA A 32 -13.46 11.05 -32.08
CA ALA A 32 -13.67 9.60 -32.14
C ALA A 32 -12.45 8.82 -31.62
N GLU A 33 -11.23 9.25 -31.96
CA GLU A 33 -10.00 8.64 -31.46
C GLU A 33 -9.80 8.88 -29.95
N MET A 34 -10.17 10.07 -29.45
CA MET A 34 -10.24 10.32 -28.01
C MET A 34 -11.19 9.32 -27.33
N ASP A 35 -12.41 9.18 -27.85
CA ASP A 35 -13.44 8.33 -27.24
C ASP A 35 -13.06 6.83 -27.22
N PHE A 36 -12.22 6.40 -28.15
CA PHE A 36 -11.64 5.05 -28.14
C PHE A 36 -10.89 4.72 -26.84
N PHE A 37 -10.28 5.71 -26.17
CA PHE A 37 -9.57 5.50 -24.91
C PHE A 37 -10.50 5.40 -23.69
N ASN A 38 -11.77 5.81 -23.79
CA ASN A 38 -12.68 5.91 -22.65
C ASN A 38 -12.83 4.60 -21.87
N PRO A 39 -13.04 3.41 -22.49
CA PRO A 39 -13.18 2.16 -21.75
C PRO A 39 -11.94 1.81 -20.91
N THR A 40 -10.75 2.01 -21.48
CA THR A 40 -9.48 1.75 -20.81
C THR A 40 -9.24 2.72 -19.65
N LEU A 41 -9.55 3.99 -19.84
CA LEU A 41 -9.43 5.00 -18.79
C LEU A 41 -10.45 4.76 -17.67
N MET A 42 -11.70 4.45 -18.01
CA MET A 42 -12.72 4.03 -17.04
C MET A 42 -12.26 2.85 -16.18
N HIS A 43 -11.58 1.87 -16.77
CA HIS A 43 -10.96 0.77 -16.03
C HIS A 43 -9.88 1.27 -15.05
N TYR A 44 -8.95 2.13 -15.49
CA TYR A 44 -7.90 2.69 -14.63
C TYR A 44 -8.45 3.53 -13.47
N PHE A 45 -9.53 4.29 -13.69
CA PHE A 45 -10.18 5.11 -12.67
C PHE A 45 -11.28 4.39 -11.90
N ARG A 46 -11.54 3.12 -12.21
CA ARG A 46 -12.59 2.28 -11.58
C ARG A 46 -13.98 2.92 -11.64
N ILE A 47 -14.31 3.53 -12.78
CA ILE A 47 -15.62 4.14 -13.04
C ILE A 47 -16.41 3.21 -13.96
N THR A 48 -17.68 2.98 -13.62
CA THR A 48 -18.52 1.97 -14.28
C THR A 48 -19.36 2.52 -15.43
N THR A 49 -19.59 3.83 -15.50
CA THR A 49 -20.42 4.46 -16.53
C THR A 49 -19.68 5.59 -17.23
N LEU A 50 -19.90 5.72 -18.55
CA LEU A 50 -19.27 6.76 -19.35
C LEU A 50 -19.72 8.16 -18.89
N GLN A 51 -20.98 8.31 -18.53
CA GLN A 51 -21.52 9.58 -18.05
C GLN A 51 -20.84 10.03 -16.75
N ALA A 52 -20.66 9.11 -15.78
CA ALA A 52 -19.93 9.44 -14.55
C ALA A 52 -18.47 9.78 -14.85
N PHE A 53 -17.85 9.09 -15.80
CA PHE A 53 -16.47 9.34 -16.21
C PHE A 53 -16.31 10.73 -16.82
N GLN A 54 -17.19 11.12 -17.74
CA GLN A 54 -17.18 12.44 -18.37
C GLN A 54 -17.51 13.57 -17.38
N ASN A 55 -18.40 13.31 -16.41
CA ASN A 55 -18.72 14.29 -15.37
C ASN A 55 -17.56 14.51 -14.39
N LEU A 56 -16.85 13.44 -14.02
CA LEU A 56 -15.71 13.50 -13.10
C LEU A 56 -14.45 14.04 -13.77
N TYR A 57 -14.25 13.72 -15.04
CA TYR A 57 -13.06 14.06 -15.81
C TYR A 57 -13.43 14.61 -17.19
N PRO A 58 -13.96 15.85 -17.26
CA PRO A 58 -14.38 16.43 -18.53
C PRO A 58 -13.19 16.70 -19.46
N LYS A 59 -11.99 16.94 -18.91
CA LYS A 59 -10.76 17.19 -19.70
C LYS A 59 -9.67 16.18 -19.37
N THR A 60 -8.72 16.00 -20.30
CA THR A 60 -7.56 15.13 -20.06
C THR A 60 -6.68 15.67 -18.91
N SER A 61 -6.67 16.98 -18.69
CA SER A 61 -5.98 17.60 -17.54
C SER A 61 -6.51 17.10 -16.18
N ASP A 62 -7.83 16.89 -16.06
CA ASP A 62 -8.44 16.42 -14.82
C ASP A 62 -8.05 14.97 -14.55
N MET A 63 -8.00 14.16 -15.61
CA MET A 63 -7.51 12.78 -15.55
C MET A 63 -6.04 12.73 -15.13
N LYS A 64 -5.18 13.61 -15.66
CA LYS A 64 -3.77 13.70 -15.28
C LYS A 64 -3.62 14.07 -13.80
N ALA A 65 -4.32 15.09 -13.33
CA ALA A 65 -4.30 15.48 -11.91
C ALA A 65 -4.83 14.36 -10.98
N ALA A 66 -5.86 13.61 -11.41
CA ALA A 66 -6.38 12.48 -10.65
C ALA A 66 -5.40 11.28 -10.66
N ALA A 67 -4.75 11.02 -11.79
CA ALA A 67 -3.71 9.99 -11.90
C ALA A 67 -2.55 10.28 -10.94
N GLU A 68 -2.06 11.53 -10.88
CA GLU A 68 -0.99 11.93 -9.95
C GLU A 68 -1.37 11.73 -8.46
N LYS A 69 -2.66 11.88 -8.13
CA LYS A 69 -3.17 11.72 -6.76
C LYS A 69 -3.38 10.27 -6.35
N GLN A 70 -3.47 9.29 -7.25
CA GLN A 70 -3.72 7.92 -6.79
C GLN A 70 -2.51 7.39 -5.99
N ARG A 71 -2.79 6.61 -4.95
CA ARG A 71 -1.84 6.11 -3.94
C ARG A 71 -0.58 5.42 -4.52
N TYR A 72 -0.65 4.94 -5.75
CA TYR A 72 0.44 4.26 -6.46
C TYR A 72 1.23 5.18 -7.42
N PHE A 73 0.82 6.45 -7.59
CA PHE A 73 1.46 7.47 -8.43
C PHE A 73 2.18 8.55 -7.62
N ALA A 74 1.72 8.84 -6.40
CA ALA A 74 2.47 9.67 -5.48
C ALA A 74 3.82 9.01 -5.13
N PRO A 75 4.93 9.77 -5.04
CA PRO A 75 6.15 9.27 -4.43
C PRO A 75 5.78 8.68 -3.06
N ARG A 76 6.16 7.44 -2.79
CA ARG A 76 5.92 6.88 -1.46
C ARG A 76 6.59 7.83 -0.47
N LYS A 77 5.82 8.31 0.53
CA LYS A 77 6.40 8.92 1.73
C LYS A 77 7.52 7.98 2.20
N THR A 78 8.63 8.57 2.66
CA THR A 78 9.83 7.89 3.15
C THR A 78 9.50 6.50 3.71
N PRO A 79 10.20 5.43 3.27
CA PRO A 79 9.87 4.08 3.67
C PRO A 79 9.78 4.04 5.20
N GLN A 80 8.57 3.82 5.71
CA GLN A 80 8.39 3.62 7.14
C GLN A 80 9.15 2.35 7.51
N GLN A 81 9.98 2.46 8.53
CA GLN A 81 10.72 1.33 9.08
C GLN A 81 9.73 0.20 9.37
N ARG A 82 10.04 -1.01 8.90
CA ARG A 82 9.13 -2.15 9.12
C ARG A 82 9.12 -2.48 10.60
N THR A 83 7.98 -2.89 11.16
CA THR A 83 7.88 -3.32 12.57
C THR A 83 8.97 -4.32 12.96
N GLY A 84 9.32 -5.24 12.04
CA GLY A 84 10.41 -6.19 12.27
C GLY A 84 11.79 -5.55 12.37
N GLU A 85 12.07 -4.46 11.66
CA GLU A 85 13.32 -3.70 11.76
C GLU A 85 13.37 -2.94 13.10
N ILE A 86 12.26 -2.34 13.52
CA ILE A 86 12.15 -1.67 14.83
C ILE A 86 12.40 -2.67 15.96
N TYR A 87 11.86 -3.89 15.83
CA TYR A 87 12.13 -4.95 16.80
C TYR A 87 13.61 -5.36 16.84
N GLU A 88 14.33 -5.39 15.71
CA GLU A 88 15.77 -5.72 15.73
C GLU A 88 16.61 -4.65 16.45
N ASP A 89 16.21 -3.38 16.38
CA ASP A 89 16.83 -2.29 17.15
C ASP A 89 16.54 -2.47 18.65
N LEU A 90 15.28 -2.73 19.00
CA LEU A 90 14.84 -3.06 20.35
C LEU A 90 15.57 -4.29 20.91
N ARG A 91 15.76 -5.33 20.10
CA ARG A 91 16.46 -6.57 20.50
C ARG A 91 17.92 -6.30 20.83
N ARG A 92 18.59 -5.44 20.04
CA ARG A 92 20.00 -5.10 20.22
C ARG A 92 20.25 -4.19 21.43
N ALA A 93 19.44 -3.15 21.62
CA ALA A 93 19.75 -2.07 22.57
C ALA A 93 18.60 -1.71 23.53
N GLY A 94 17.45 -2.37 23.44
CA GLY A 94 16.25 -2.02 24.21
C GLY A 94 16.36 -2.30 25.70
N THR A 95 15.81 -1.37 26.47
CA THR A 95 15.59 -1.41 27.93
C THR A 95 14.24 -2.03 28.27
N ASP A 96 13.97 -2.28 29.56
CA ASP A 96 12.65 -2.76 30.00
C ASP A 96 11.52 -1.78 29.66
N VAL A 97 11.79 -0.47 29.68
CA VAL A 97 10.81 0.56 29.30
C VAL A 97 10.44 0.43 27.82
N ASP A 98 11.43 0.24 26.95
CA ASP A 98 11.22 0.08 25.52
C ASP A 98 10.43 -1.21 25.20
N TYR A 99 10.70 -2.29 25.93
CA TYR A 99 9.95 -3.55 25.80
C TYR A 99 8.51 -3.40 26.31
N LEU A 100 8.29 -2.70 27.42
CA LEU A 100 6.94 -2.41 27.92
C LEU A 100 6.14 -1.57 26.92
N GLU A 101 6.80 -0.63 26.23
CA GLU A 101 6.16 0.12 25.16
C GLU A 101 5.82 -0.76 23.96
N PHE A 102 6.78 -1.56 23.48
CA PHE A 102 6.65 -2.29 22.23
C PHE A 102 5.84 -3.58 22.33
N VAL A 103 6.10 -4.41 23.36
CA VAL A 103 5.49 -5.74 23.57
C VAL A 103 4.63 -5.84 24.83
N ARG A 104 4.47 -4.76 25.61
CA ARG A 104 3.62 -4.69 26.83
C ARG A 104 4.07 -5.55 28.01
N VAL A 105 5.30 -6.04 27.98
CA VAL A 105 5.95 -6.79 29.08
C VAL A 105 7.41 -6.36 29.20
N SER A 106 8.05 -6.58 30.35
CA SER A 106 9.49 -6.31 30.50
C SER A 106 10.32 -7.25 29.61
N LYS A 107 11.57 -6.87 29.34
CA LYS A 107 12.50 -7.65 28.52
C LYS A 107 12.74 -9.03 29.11
N SER A 108 12.93 -9.11 30.44
CA SER A 108 13.15 -10.37 31.15
C SER A 108 11.97 -11.33 31.02
N VAL A 109 10.74 -10.82 31.16
CA VAL A 109 9.51 -11.62 31.00
C VAL A 109 9.36 -12.07 29.55
N PHE A 110 9.55 -11.16 28.59
CA PHE A 110 9.48 -11.49 27.17
C PHE A 110 10.46 -12.61 26.78
N LEU A 111 11.73 -12.46 27.15
CA LEU A 111 12.76 -13.48 26.87
C LEU A 111 12.50 -14.79 27.62
N SER A 112 11.93 -14.72 28.83
CA SER A 112 11.52 -15.91 29.57
C SER A 112 10.41 -16.66 28.83
N ILE A 113 9.38 -15.98 28.30
CA ILE A 113 8.31 -16.61 27.51
C ILE A 113 8.88 -17.26 26.25
N VAL A 114 9.73 -16.54 25.51
CA VAL A 114 10.34 -17.05 24.27
C VAL A 114 11.21 -18.28 24.56
N SER A 115 12.06 -18.22 25.59
CA SER A 115 12.97 -19.32 25.92
C SER A 115 12.26 -20.53 26.54
N SER A 116 11.33 -20.32 27.47
CA SER A 116 10.70 -21.40 28.24
C SER A 116 9.47 -22.03 27.57
N VAL A 117 8.67 -21.25 26.86
CA VAL A 117 7.38 -21.72 26.32
C VAL A 117 7.49 -22.03 24.83
N LEU A 118 8.15 -21.16 24.07
CA LEU A 118 8.06 -21.19 22.61
C LEU A 118 9.20 -21.96 21.95
N SER A 119 10.43 -21.87 22.46
CA SER A 119 11.59 -22.54 21.86
C SER A 119 11.52 -24.07 21.93
N GLN A 120 10.79 -24.62 22.91
CA GLN A 120 10.73 -26.05 23.16
C GLN A 120 9.59 -26.76 22.38
N HIS A 121 8.57 -26.01 21.96
CA HIS A 121 7.35 -26.60 21.40
C HIS A 121 7.48 -26.91 19.91
N GLN A 122 7.14 -28.13 19.52
CA GLN A 122 7.32 -28.65 18.15
C GLN A 122 6.53 -27.86 17.08
N VAL A 123 5.40 -27.25 17.44
CA VAL A 123 4.60 -26.41 16.53
C VAL A 123 5.38 -25.23 15.96
N PHE A 124 6.42 -24.77 16.65
CA PHE A 124 7.27 -23.67 16.23
C PHE A 124 8.55 -24.11 15.52
N LYS A 125 8.70 -25.42 15.29
CA LYS A 125 9.80 -25.99 14.50
C LYS A 125 9.30 -26.22 13.07
N ASN A 126 9.85 -25.44 12.15
CA ASN A 126 9.59 -25.61 10.73
C ASN A 126 10.53 -26.68 10.16
N HIS A 127 9.96 -27.69 9.50
CA HIS A 127 10.70 -28.76 8.81
C HIS A 127 10.87 -28.50 7.31
N SER A 128 10.53 -27.30 6.82
CA SER A 128 10.70 -26.91 5.42
C SER A 128 12.08 -26.28 5.16
N ASN A 129 12.54 -26.35 3.91
CA ASN A 129 13.77 -25.69 3.45
C ASN A 129 13.64 -24.16 3.31
N ASN A 130 12.51 -23.57 3.70
CA ASN A 130 12.31 -22.14 3.63
C ASN A 130 12.68 -21.50 4.97
N GLY A 131 13.57 -20.50 4.94
CA GLY A 131 13.90 -19.71 6.12
C GLY A 131 12.65 -19.01 6.66
N GLN A 132 12.24 -19.35 7.87
CA GLN A 132 11.17 -18.66 8.57
C GLN A 132 11.77 -17.66 9.57
N GLU A 133 11.12 -16.51 9.72
CA GLU A 133 11.47 -15.52 10.74
C GLU A 133 11.44 -16.16 12.15
N THR A 134 12.31 -15.73 13.05
CA THR A 134 12.39 -16.35 14.39
C THR A 134 11.06 -16.20 15.15
N VAL A 135 10.72 -17.21 15.95
CA VAL A 135 9.50 -17.23 16.77
C VAL A 135 9.45 -16.01 17.70
N GLU A 136 10.62 -15.63 18.23
CA GLU A 136 10.82 -14.42 19.02
C GLU A 136 10.31 -13.16 18.29
N LYS A 137 10.78 -12.94 17.06
CA LYS A 137 10.41 -11.76 16.27
C LYS A 137 8.96 -11.81 15.80
N GLN A 138 8.45 -12.99 15.47
CA GLN A 138 7.03 -13.17 15.17
C GLN A 138 6.14 -12.82 16.36
N LEU A 139 6.50 -13.26 17.57
CA LEU A 139 5.78 -12.92 18.80
C LEU A 139 5.83 -11.41 19.05
N ALA A 140 7.00 -10.79 18.94
CA ALA A 140 7.15 -9.36 19.17
C ALA A 140 6.31 -8.52 18.21
N ILE A 141 6.32 -8.84 16.92
CA ILE A 141 5.49 -8.16 15.91
C ILE A 141 3.99 -8.38 16.21
N THR A 142 3.61 -9.59 16.61
CA THR A 142 2.22 -9.92 16.98
C THR A 142 1.75 -9.08 18.16
N LEU A 143 2.53 -9.05 19.25
CA LEU A 143 2.21 -8.26 20.44
C LEU A 143 2.16 -6.76 20.14
N TRP A 144 3.09 -6.26 19.31
CA TRP A 144 3.07 -4.87 18.87
C TRP A 144 1.78 -4.53 18.12
N ARG A 145 1.36 -5.38 17.18
CA ARG A 145 0.12 -5.18 16.40
C ARG A 145 -1.12 -5.20 17.30
N LEU A 146 -1.21 -6.16 18.22
CA LEU A 146 -2.32 -6.26 19.17
C LEU A 146 -2.37 -5.07 20.13
N GLY A 147 -1.21 -4.62 20.61
CA GLY A 147 -1.09 -3.53 21.58
C GLY A 147 -1.18 -2.11 21.02
N HIS A 148 -1.01 -1.92 19.71
CA HIS A 148 -1.03 -0.59 19.06
C HIS A 148 -2.21 -0.37 18.12
N HIS A 149 -2.74 -1.43 17.48
CA HIS A 149 -3.89 -1.33 16.58
C HIS A 149 -5.19 -1.88 17.19
N GLY A 150 -5.15 -2.44 18.40
CA GLY A 150 -6.32 -3.00 19.08
C GLY A 150 -7.44 -2.00 19.40
N LYS A 151 -7.16 -0.69 19.45
CA LYS A 151 -8.20 0.36 19.59
C LYS A 151 -8.89 0.71 18.26
N ASP A 152 -8.19 0.60 17.13
CA ASP A 152 -8.72 0.98 15.81
C ASP A 152 -9.33 -0.19 15.03
N ALA A 153 -9.09 -1.44 15.46
CA ALA A 153 -9.66 -2.63 14.83
C ALA A 153 -11.12 -2.93 15.24
N GLY A 154 -11.69 -2.13 16.15
CA GLY A 154 -12.98 -2.39 16.81
C GLY A 154 -14.07 -1.34 16.64
N ILE A 155 -13.95 -0.42 15.66
CA ILE A 155 -15.08 0.45 15.27
C ILE A 155 -15.31 0.27 13.77
N GLY A 156 -15.93 -0.86 13.42
CA GLY A 156 -16.86 -0.82 12.30
C GLY A 156 -18.05 -0.02 12.80
N GLU A 157 -18.27 1.16 12.22
CA GLU A 157 -19.55 1.85 12.37
C GLU A 157 -20.65 0.89 11.90
N ALA A 158 -21.50 0.49 12.85
CA ALA A 158 -22.77 -0.20 12.59
C ALA A 158 -23.86 0.84 12.33
#